data_AF-A0A381QKQ3-F1
#
_entry.id   AF-A0A381QKQ3-F1
#
_cell.length_a   1.000
_cell.length_b   1.000
_cell.length_c   1.000
_cell.angle_alpha   90.00
_cell.angle_beta   90.00
_cell.angle_gamma   90.00
#
_symmetry.space_group_name_H-M   'P 1'
#
loop_
_entity.id
_entity.type
_entity.pdbx_description
1 polymer ?
#
loop_
_entity_poly.entity_id
_entity_poly.type
_entity_poly.pdbx_seq_one_letter_code
_entity_poly.pdbx_strand_id
1 'polypeptide(L)'
;MGEPTSLVPWIALAFGALGCFIGYSFPAWTASDWVLPVSGKPIVAIPPFTIIGFELTILFTTIFTLLGLFLLGFIDSLRFPIPKGAKKYRRFQRDRFGVVVRCDETKLEEFESIMKKNGAEEVHVEKE
;
A
#
# COMPACT_ATOMS: atom_id res chain seq x y z
N MET A 1 17.02 -16.61 0.36
CA MET A 1 15.65 -16.09 0.52
C MET A 1 15.78 -14.62 0.87
N GLY A 2 15.91 -13.76 -0.14
CA GLY A 2 15.93 -12.31 0.08
C GLY A 2 14.50 -11.85 0.25
N GLU A 3 14.22 -11.13 1.33
CA GLU A 3 12.86 -10.66 1.59
C GLU A 3 12.40 -9.79 0.42
N PRO A 4 11.24 -10.04 -0.19
CA PRO A 4 10.70 -9.14 -1.19
C PRO A 4 10.42 -7.81 -0.48
N THR A 5 11.30 -6.82 -0.67
CA THR A 5 11.13 -5.50 -0.07
C THR A 5 9.91 -4.86 -0.71
N SER A 6 8.84 -4.69 0.06
CA SER A 6 7.67 -3.95 -0.42
C SER A 6 8.04 -2.47 -0.57
N LEU A 7 7.41 -1.79 -1.53
CA LEU A 7 7.63 -0.35 -1.76
C LEU A 7 6.91 0.53 -0.73
N VAL A 8 5.99 -0.06 0.05
CA VAL A 8 5.11 0.66 0.98
C VAL A 8 5.87 1.42 2.08
N PRO A 9 6.91 0.85 2.74
CA PRO A 9 7.69 1.57 3.76
C PRO A 9 8.44 2.78 3.19
N TRP A 10 8.92 2.70 1.95
CA TRP A 10 9.58 3.81 1.28
C TRP A 10 8.61 4.95 0.95
N ILE A 11 7.39 4.61 0.53
CA ILE A 11 6.30 5.57 0.35
C ILE A 11 5.99 6.26 1.68
N ALA A 12 5.82 5.49 2.76
CA ALA A 12 5.57 6.03 4.09
C ALA A 12 6.67 7.00 4.54
N LEU A 13 7.93 6.63 4.37
CA LEU A 13 9.09 7.48 4.71
C LEU A 13 9.10 8.78 3.90
N ALA A 14 8.88 8.71 2.59
CA ALA A 14 8.89 9.88 1.72
C ALA A 14 7.78 10.88 2.10
N PHE A 15 6.56 10.40 2.31
CA PHE A 15 5.43 11.25 2.67
C PHE A 15 5.47 11.72 4.13
N GLY A 16 6.06 10.95 5.04
CA GLY A 16 6.35 11.40 6.40
C GLY A 16 7.39 12.52 6.44
N ALA A 17 8.48 12.40 5.68
CA ALA A 17 9.47 13.46 5.56
C ALA A 17 8.86 14.74 4.94
N LEU A 18 8.01 14.59 3.93
CA LEU A 18 7.27 15.69 3.33
C LEU A 18 6.28 16.33 4.32
N GLY A 19 5.55 15.53 5.11
CA GLY A 19 4.66 16.03 6.16
C GLY A 19 5.41 16.80 7.25
N CYS A 20 6.58 16.32 7.65
CA CYS A 20 7.46 17.03 8.58
C CYS A 20 7.94 18.37 8.00
N PHE A 21 8.40 18.38 6.76
CA PHE A 21 8.83 19.61 6.08
C PHE A 21 7.70 20.64 5.98
N ILE A 22 6.50 20.21 5.56
CA ILE A 22 5.32 21.09 5.50
C ILE A 22 4.94 21.59 6.90
N GLY A 23 4.99 20.73 7.90
CA GLY A 23 4.58 21.10 9.26
C GLY A 23 5.51 22.05 10.00
N TYR A 24 6.77 22.19 9.58
CA TYR A 24 7.65 23.25 10.07
C TYR A 24 7.63 24.49 9.17
N SER A 25 7.60 24.32 7.84
CA SER A 25 7.64 25.44 6.89
C SER A 25 6.35 26.26 6.91
N PHE A 26 5.19 25.62 7.02
CA PHE A 26 3.90 26.31 6.97
C PHE A 26 3.69 27.26 8.18
N PRO A 27 3.87 26.83 9.44
CA PRO A 27 3.78 27.73 10.58
C PRO A 27 4.86 28.83 10.54
N ALA A 28 6.08 28.49 10.13
CA ALA A 28 7.17 29.46 10.02
C ALA A 28 6.87 30.56 8.99
N TRP A 29 6.30 30.18 7.84
CA TRP A 29 5.88 31.15 6.82
C TRP A 29 4.78 32.06 7.35
N THR A 30 3.73 31.50 7.97
CA THR A 30 2.64 32.31 8.53
C THR A 30 3.10 33.25 9.64
N ALA A 31 4.03 32.80 10.49
CA ALA A 31 4.57 33.62 11.57
C ALA A 31 5.47 34.75 11.05
N SER A 32 6.14 34.54 9.92
CA SER A 32 6.96 35.56 9.27
C SER A 32 6.13 36.59 8.50
N ASP A 33 5.00 36.18 7.91
CA ASP A 33 4.12 37.06 7.14
C ASP A 33 3.28 37.96 8.05
N TRP A 34 2.71 37.38 9.12
CA TRP A 34 1.88 38.11 10.07
C TRP A 34 2.46 38.03 11.49
N VAL A 35 3.34 38.98 11.80
CA VAL A 35 4.04 39.03 13.09
C VAL A 35 3.09 39.48 14.20
N LEU A 36 2.71 38.54 15.08
CA LEU A 36 1.94 38.80 16.29
C LEU A 36 2.85 38.73 17.52
N PRO A 37 3.25 39.87 18.10
CA PRO A 37 4.05 39.87 19.32
C PRO A 37 3.18 39.43 20.50
N VAL A 38 3.30 38.15 20.88
CA VAL A 38 2.60 37.58 22.05
C VAL A 38 3.61 37.17 23.12
N SER A 39 3.50 37.78 24.30
CA SER A 39 4.22 37.33 25.51
C SER A 39 5.75 37.29 25.35
N GLY A 40 6.35 38.16 24.53
CA GLY A 40 7.81 38.27 24.35
C GLY A 40 8.50 37.06 23.73
N LYS A 41 7.74 36.12 23.15
CA LYS A 41 8.28 34.90 22.53
C LYS A 41 8.91 35.21 21.17
N PRO A 42 9.94 34.45 20.75
CA PRO A 42 10.48 34.56 19.40
C PRO A 42 9.38 34.27 18.37
N ILE A 43 9.43 34.99 17.25
CA ILE A 43 8.48 34.86 16.12
C ILE A 43 8.46 33.41 15.62
N VAL A 44 9.63 32.78 15.58
CA VAL A 44 9.79 31.35 15.30
C VAL A 44 9.98 30.61 16.63
N ALA A 45 8.86 30.16 17.21
CA ALA A 45 8.88 29.33 18.41
C ALA A 45 8.89 27.85 18.02
N ILE A 46 10.06 27.20 18.13
CA ILE A 46 10.22 25.79 17.75
C ILE A 46 9.33 24.83 18.57
N PRO A 47 9.22 24.94 19.92
CA PRO A 47 8.42 24.01 20.70
C PRO A 47 6.94 23.88 20.29
N PRO A 48 6.18 24.97 20.04
CA PRO A 48 4.82 24.84 19.53
C PRO A 48 4.76 24.34 18.08
N PHE A 49 5.77 24.63 17.25
CA PHE A 49 5.80 24.14 15.86
C PHE A 49 6.00 22.62 15.80
N THR A 50 6.73 22.04 16.76
CA THR A 50 6.91 20.58 16.83
C THR A 50 5.59 19.82 16.98
N ILE A 51 4.61 20.37 17.71
CA ILE A 51 3.29 19.74 17.86
C ILE A 51 2.59 19.68 16.50
N ILE A 52 2.58 20.80 15.77
CA ILE A 52 1.97 20.89 14.44
C ILE A 52 2.71 19.99 13.44
N GLY A 53 4.04 20.00 13.48
CA GLY A 53 4.91 19.15 12.65
C GLY A 53 4.69 17.67 12.88
N PHE A 54 4.52 17.24 14.14
CA PHE A 54 4.23 15.86 14.50
C PHE A 54 2.90 15.38 13.92
N GLU A 55 1.83 16.17 14.10
CA GLU A 55 0.50 15.85 13.58
C GLU A 55 0.51 15.75 12.05
N LEU A 56 1.12 16.71 11.36
CA LEU A 56 1.23 16.70 9.89
C LEU A 56 2.08 15.52 9.38
N THR A 57 3.15 15.15 10.10
CA THR A 57 3.97 13.97 9.76
C THR A 57 3.12 12.71 9.76
N ILE A 58 2.36 12.46 10.84
CA ILE A 58 1.53 11.25 10.97
C ILE A 58 0.36 11.27 9.99
N LEU A 59 -0.28 12.42 9.80
CA LEU A 59 -1.41 12.59 8.89
C LEU A 59 -1.01 12.28 7.44
N PHE A 60 0.08 12.89 6.95
CA PHE A 60 0.58 12.64 5.60
C PHE A 60 1.05 11.20 5.45
N THR A 61 1.84 10.68 6.41
CA THR A 61 2.30 9.29 6.36
C THR A 61 1.13 8.32 6.21
N THR A 62 0.10 8.45 7.05
CA THR A 62 -1.01 7.49 7.08
C THR A 62 -1.86 7.55 5.81
N ILE A 63 -2.24 8.74 5.37
CA ILE A 63 -3.08 8.92 4.17
C ILE A 63 -2.38 8.41 2.92
N PHE A 64 -1.11 8.80 2.72
CA PHE A 64 -0.38 8.41 1.52
C PHE A 64 0.09 6.95 1.55
N THR A 65 0.31 6.36 2.72
CA THR A 65 0.57 4.92 2.84
C THR A 65 -0.67 4.11 2.47
N LEU A 66 -1.85 4.50 2.96
CA LEU A 66 -3.11 3.86 2.59
C LEU A 66 -3.37 3.97 1.09
N LEU A 67 -3.18 5.17 0.53
CA LEU A 67 -3.33 5.44 -0.90
C LEU A 67 -2.33 4.63 -1.73
N GLY A 68 -1.06 4.56 -1.29
CA GLY A 68 -0.02 3.78 -1.95
C GLY A 68 -0.32 2.28 -1.97
N LEU A 69 -0.80 1.72 -0.85
CA LEU A 69 -1.25 0.33 -0.78
C LEU A 69 -2.42 0.07 -1.74
N PHE A 70 -3.40 0.98 -1.74
CA PHE A 70 -4.55 0.87 -2.62
C PHE A 70 -4.15 0.91 -4.09
N LEU A 71 -3.30 1.86 -4.50
CA LEU A 71 -2.83 1.98 -5.88
C LEU A 71 -2.01 0.76 -6.30
N LEU A 72 -1.09 0.29 -5.46
CA LEU A 72 -0.25 -0.87 -5.79
C LEU A 72 -1.10 -2.13 -5.96
N GLY A 73 -2.05 -2.37 -5.05
CA GLY A 73 -2.99 -3.48 -5.16
C GLY A 73 -3.95 -3.35 -6.35
N PHE A 74 -4.37 -2.13 -6.68
CA PHE A 74 -5.22 -1.87 -7.85
C PHE A 74 -4.48 -2.12 -9.17
N ILE A 75 -3.24 -1.65 -9.29
CA ILE A 75 -2.39 -1.88 -10.46
C ILE A 75 -2.14 -3.39 -10.65
N ASP A 76 -1.85 -4.11 -9.56
CA ASP A 76 -1.62 -5.54 -9.61
C ASP A 76 -2.89 -6.31 -10.04
N SER A 77 -4.05 -5.93 -9.49
CA SER A 77 -5.35 -6.50 -9.87
C SER A 77 -5.70 -6.27 -11.34
N LEU A 78 -5.35 -5.11 -11.91
CA LEU A 78 -5.53 -4.83 -13.34
C LEU A 78 -4.58 -5.64 -14.22
N ARG A 79 -3.32 -5.83 -13.78
CA ARG A 79 -2.31 -6.60 -14.54
C ARG A 79 -2.58 -8.10 -14.49
N PHE A 80 -3.07 -8.59 -13.36
CA PHE A 80 -3.35 -10.00 -13.11
C PHE A 80 -4.81 -10.20 -12.67
N PRO A 81 -5.78 -10.08 -13.60
CA PRO A 81 -7.19 -10.30 -13.28
C PRO A 81 -7.44 -11.71 -12.72
N ILE A 82 -8.23 -11.80 -11.65
CA ILE A 82 -8.61 -13.07 -11.05
C ILE A 82 -9.55 -13.82 -12.02
N PRO A 83 -9.32 -15.12 -12.29
CA PRO A 83 -10.19 -15.93 -13.14
C PRO A 83 -11.64 -15.97 -12.63
N LYS A 84 -12.62 -16.11 -13.53
CA LYS A 84 -14.05 -16.00 -13.18
C LYS A 84 -14.49 -17.16 -12.28
N GLY A 85 -13.98 -18.35 -12.53
CA GLY A 85 -14.22 -19.55 -11.74
C GLY A 85 -13.72 -19.38 -10.31
N ALA A 86 -12.53 -18.77 -10.14
CA ALA A 86 -12.00 -18.46 -8.82
C ALA A 86 -12.85 -17.41 -8.08
N LYS A 87 -13.33 -16.38 -8.78
CA LYS A 87 -14.18 -15.33 -8.19
C LYS A 87 -15.54 -15.85 -7.71
N LYS A 88 -16.08 -16.88 -8.35
CA LYS A 88 -17.36 -17.51 -7.98
C LYS A 88 -17.23 -18.43 -6.76
N TYR A 89 -16.02 -18.88 -6.45
CA TYR A 89 -15.78 -19.90 -5.43
C TYR A 89 -15.66 -19.30 -4.02
N ARG A 90 -16.79 -19.24 -3.30
CA ARG A 90 -16.89 -18.57 -1.99
C ARG A 90 -16.16 -19.29 -0.84
N ARG A 91 -15.73 -20.55 -1.03
CA ARG A 91 -15.00 -21.33 0.00
C ARG A 91 -13.56 -20.86 0.20
N PHE A 92 -12.99 -20.10 -0.74
CA PHE A 92 -11.64 -19.55 -0.58
C PHE A 92 -11.49 -18.59 0.61
N GLN A 93 -12.59 -18.02 1.10
CA GLN A 93 -12.58 -17.16 2.28
C GLN A 93 -12.78 -17.92 3.60
N ARG A 94 -13.14 -19.22 3.56
CA ARG A 94 -13.52 -19.99 4.75
C ARG A 94 -12.54 -21.11 5.08
N ASP A 95 -12.36 -22.06 4.18
CA ASP A 95 -11.82 -23.38 4.53
C ASP A 95 -10.94 -24.01 3.45
N ARG A 96 -10.77 -23.36 2.29
CA ARG A 96 -9.98 -23.88 1.17
C ARG A 96 -9.02 -22.84 0.65
N PHE A 97 -7.90 -23.30 0.10
CA PHE A 97 -6.91 -22.49 -0.58
C PHE A 97 -6.94 -22.81 -2.07
N GLY A 98 -6.70 -21.81 -2.90
CA GLY A 98 -6.65 -21.97 -4.36
C GLY A 98 -5.30 -21.51 -4.89
N VAL A 99 -4.79 -22.24 -5.88
CA VAL A 99 -3.59 -21.85 -6.63
C VAL A 99 -4.03 -21.60 -8.07
N VAL A 100 -3.78 -20.40 -8.57
CA VAL A 100 -4.05 -20.04 -9.96
C VAL A 100 -2.72 -20.05 -10.70
N VAL A 101 -2.62 -20.89 -11.73
CA VAL A 101 -1.47 -20.94 -12.64
C VAL A 101 -1.91 -20.45 -14.00
N ARG A 102 -1.18 -19.47 -14.54
CA ARG A 102 -1.34 -19.01 -15.91
C ARG A 102 -0.30 -19.72 -16.77
N CYS A 103 -0.74 -20.45 -17.78
CA CYS A 103 0.13 -21.19 -18.69
C CYS A 103 -0.45 -21.20 -20.10
N ASP A 104 0.43 -21.38 -21.08
CA ASP A 104 0.03 -21.60 -22.48
C ASP A 104 -0.77 -22.90 -22.64
N GLU A 105 -1.59 -22.97 -23.69
CA GLU A 105 -2.48 -24.11 -23.96
C GLU A 105 -1.75 -25.45 -24.06
N THR A 106 -0.50 -25.44 -24.55
CA THR A 106 0.32 -26.64 -24.72
C THR A 106 0.77 -27.29 -23.41
N LYS A 107 0.72 -26.55 -22.29
CA LYS A 107 1.16 -27.03 -20.97
C LYS A 107 0.01 -27.35 -20.02
N LEU A 108 -1.24 -27.19 -20.47
CA LEU A 108 -2.42 -27.39 -19.62
C LEU A 108 -2.47 -28.80 -19.03
N GLU A 109 -2.23 -29.83 -19.86
CA GLU A 109 -2.27 -31.23 -19.42
C GLU A 109 -1.16 -31.56 -18.41
N GLU A 110 0.03 -30.99 -18.61
CA GLU A 110 1.17 -31.14 -17.70
C GLU A 110 0.81 -30.56 -16.32
N PHE A 111 0.35 -29.31 -16.27
CA PHE A 111 -0.03 -28.65 -15.02
C PHE A 111 -1.21 -29.31 -14.32
N GLU A 112 -2.22 -29.78 -15.07
CA GLU A 112 -3.35 -30.53 -14.50
C GLU A 112 -2.87 -31.83 -13.85
N SER A 113 -1.96 -32.56 -14.48
CA SER A 113 -1.39 -33.79 -13.93
C SER A 113 -0.58 -33.52 -12.65
N ILE A 114 0.22 -32.45 -12.63
CA ILE A 114 1.02 -32.04 -11.47
C ILE A 114 0.10 -31.66 -10.30
N MET A 115 -0.96 -30.90 -10.55
CA MET A 115 -1.91 -30.48 -9.51
C MET A 115 -2.62 -31.69 -8.89
N LYS A 116 -3.13 -32.61 -9.72
CA LYS A 116 -3.78 -33.84 -9.24
C LYS A 116 -2.82 -34.73 -8.45
N LYS A 117 -1.58 -34.89 -8.93
CA LYS A 117 -0.56 -35.69 -8.24
C LYS A 117 -0.21 -35.13 -6.87
N ASN A 118 -0.26 -33.83 -6.69
CA ASN A 118 0.05 -33.16 -5.42
C ASN A 118 -1.19 -32.93 -4.52
N GLY A 119 -2.32 -33.60 -4.80
CA GLY A 119 -3.48 -33.62 -3.90
C GLY A 119 -4.46 -32.47 -4.09
N ALA A 120 -4.53 -31.85 -5.29
CA ALA A 120 -5.59 -30.90 -5.59
C ALA A 120 -6.96 -31.60 -5.58
N GLU A 121 -7.85 -31.14 -4.69
CA GLU A 121 -9.22 -31.66 -4.52
C GLU A 121 -10.09 -31.36 -5.76
N GLU A 122 -9.96 -30.16 -6.32
CA GLU A 122 -10.69 -29.71 -7.51
C GLU A 122 -9.73 -28.97 -8.46
N VAL A 123 -9.77 -29.29 -9.76
CA VAL A 123 -9.00 -28.59 -10.80
C VAL A 123 -9.97 -28.07 -11.85
N HIS A 124 -9.97 -26.75 -12.05
CA HIS A 124 -10.78 -26.07 -13.05
C HIS A 124 -9.88 -25.45 -14.11
N VAL A 125 -10.14 -25.79 -15.38
CA VAL A 125 -9.43 -25.22 -16.52
C VAL A 125 -10.34 -24.16 -17.14
N GLU A 126 -9.97 -22.89 -17.02
CA GLU A 126 -10.56 -21.80 -17.80
C GLU A 126 -9.66 -21.55 -19.01
N LYS A 127 -10.19 -21.82 -20.21
CA LYS A 127 -9.59 -21.35 -21.46
C LYS A 127 -10.11 -19.92 -21.67
N GLU A 128 -9.20 -18.96 -21.80
CA GLU A 128 -9.56 -17.61 -22.27
C GLU A 128 -10.00 -17.64 -23.74
#